data_AF-A0A5P1FLM9-F1
#
_entry.id   AF-A0A5P1FLM9-F1
#
_cell.length_a   1.000
_cell.length_b   1.000
_cell.length_c   1.000
_cell.angle_alpha   90.00
_cell.angle_beta   90.00
_cell.angle_gamma   90.00
#
_symmetry.space_group_name_H-M   'P 1'
#
loop_
_entity.id
_entity.type
_entity.pdbx_description
1 polymer ?
#
loop_
_entity_poly.entity_id
_entity_poly.type
_entity_poly.pdbx_seq_one_letter_code
_entity_poly.pdbx_strand_id
1 'polypeptide(L)'
;MDFNQNDHITIDLDSASSAAPPPADSEEKEMIVIGSDNPKIIEWEELQQELARLWSLSSALNKAKEKKEELSERIEAIIKVREEYLRQSNELEDMREKLEARKLTLGNLSMYTKRTLEDVGSQREQLCTKTRMLLVAGKTLSAAHQQLQEANKLLTGKRGHGNLKKLQKMLRSRQQYMITQVSTLYPVKALHESKEKIDSRRGSNKSRDSAGSSLPNMSKPEQVSPLTISGLQLTAIPLKKMSFFSNKMDIQRSATVLGYIAHAVFLIASYLDVPLRYPLRLGGSRSYILDHGSSVESASSDLMAHSIIGVNTKSTEFPLFLEGQDATRAAYALFLLNKDLEQLLNYIGAESLGPRHCLANLKELTRIIQSQEYIDG
;
A
#
# COMPACT_ATOMS: atom_id res chain seq x y z
N MET A 1 -12.47 -20.08 16.04
CA MET A 1 -13.44 -21.17 16.19
C MET A 1 -12.64 -22.46 16.16
N ASP A 2 -12.14 -22.79 17.34
CA ASP A 2 -12.06 -24.11 17.97
C ASP A 2 -11.86 -25.33 17.07
N PHE A 3 -10.62 -25.83 17.10
CA PHE A 3 -10.36 -27.26 17.07
C PHE A 3 -10.15 -27.70 18.51
N ASN A 4 -10.98 -28.61 19.01
CA ASN A 4 -10.58 -29.43 20.13
C ASN A 4 -11.07 -30.87 19.98
N GLN A 5 -10.10 -31.74 20.25
CA GLN A 5 -10.10 -33.18 20.32
C GLN A 5 -11.19 -33.73 21.25
N ASN A 6 -11.88 -34.79 20.82
CA ASN A 6 -11.94 -36.09 21.52
C ASN A 6 -13.10 -36.89 20.94
N ASP A 7 -12.82 -38.08 20.41
CA ASP A 7 -13.78 -39.17 20.47
C ASP A 7 -13.08 -40.50 20.70
N HIS A 8 -13.59 -41.17 21.73
CA HIS A 8 -13.27 -42.47 22.26
C HIS A 8 -13.46 -43.58 21.21
N ILE A 9 -12.53 -44.54 21.15
CA ILE A 9 -12.84 -45.89 20.67
C ILE A 9 -12.36 -46.89 21.72
N THR A 10 -13.36 -47.46 22.39
CA THR A 10 -13.33 -48.57 23.34
C THR A 10 -12.83 -49.84 22.66
N ILE A 11 -11.92 -50.55 23.32
CA ILE A 11 -11.44 -51.88 22.93
C ILE A 11 -12.36 -52.88 23.61
N ASP A 12 -13.28 -53.47 22.86
CA ASP A 12 -14.07 -54.62 23.33
C ASP A 12 -13.26 -55.91 23.14
N LEU A 13 -12.92 -56.51 24.26
CA LEU A 13 -12.43 -57.87 24.43
C LEU A 13 -13.64 -58.75 24.75
N ASP A 14 -14.11 -59.54 23.78
CA ASP A 14 -14.96 -60.73 24.00
C ASP A 14 -14.22 -61.93 23.41
N SER A 15 -13.79 -62.91 24.21
CA SER A 15 -14.59 -63.98 24.83
C SER A 15 -15.12 -65.00 23.81
N ALA A 16 -14.36 -66.09 23.62
CA ALA A 16 -14.92 -67.37 23.17
C ALA A 16 -14.00 -68.54 23.55
N SER A 17 -14.31 -69.12 24.72
CA SER A 17 -14.47 -70.57 24.95
C SER A 17 -13.38 -71.52 24.45
N SER A 18 -12.39 -71.78 25.31
CA SER A 18 -11.52 -72.96 25.30
C SER A 18 -12.37 -74.23 25.50
N ALA A 19 -12.61 -74.99 24.44
CA ALA A 19 -13.22 -76.31 24.51
C ALA A 19 -12.21 -77.35 25.06
N ALA A 20 -12.64 -78.07 26.10
CA ALA A 20 -11.90 -79.11 26.80
C ALA A 20 -11.56 -80.30 25.88
N PRO A 21 -10.42 -80.99 26.07
CA PRO A 21 -10.10 -82.21 25.36
C PRO A 21 -10.92 -83.40 25.93
N PRO A 22 -11.39 -84.34 25.08
CA PRO A 22 -12.11 -85.52 25.55
C PRO A 22 -11.18 -86.54 26.23
N PRO A 23 -11.68 -87.29 27.23
CA PRO A 23 -10.90 -88.30 27.93
C PRO A 23 -10.63 -89.52 27.05
N ALA A 24 -9.39 -90.01 27.10
CA ALA A 24 -8.94 -91.23 26.48
C ALA A 24 -9.38 -92.43 27.34
N ASP A 25 -10.54 -93.02 27.02
CA ASP A 25 -10.90 -94.34 27.49
C ASP A 25 -10.12 -95.39 26.68
N SER A 26 -8.95 -95.75 27.20
CA SER A 26 -8.20 -96.92 26.78
C SER A 26 -8.87 -98.18 27.35
N GLU A 27 -9.93 -98.66 26.69
CA GLU A 27 -10.41 -100.02 26.85
C GLU A 27 -9.36 -100.98 26.24
N GLU A 28 -8.43 -101.44 27.08
CA GLU A 28 -7.64 -102.64 26.81
C GLU A 28 -8.60 -103.84 26.74
N LYS A 29 -9.07 -104.16 25.53
CA LYS A 29 -9.75 -105.44 25.28
C LYS A 29 -8.72 -106.56 25.36
N GLU A 30 -8.67 -107.19 26.54
CA GLU A 30 -8.10 -108.51 26.76
C GLU A 30 -8.53 -109.46 25.62
N MET A 31 -7.55 -109.92 24.87
CA MET A 31 -7.74 -110.93 23.84
C MET A 31 -7.93 -112.28 24.55
N ILE A 32 -9.18 -112.60 24.90
CA ILE A 32 -9.58 -113.90 25.43
C ILE A 32 -9.27 -114.96 24.36
N VAL A 33 -8.16 -115.68 24.52
CA VAL A 33 -7.84 -116.88 23.74
C VAL A 33 -8.73 -118.00 24.25
N ILE A 34 -9.92 -118.14 23.66
CA ILE A 34 -10.77 -119.32 23.86
C ILE A 34 -10.17 -120.46 23.02
N GLY A 35 -9.25 -121.21 23.63
CA GLY A 35 -8.76 -122.49 23.13
C GLY A 35 -9.41 -123.62 23.94
N SER A 36 -10.27 -124.39 23.28
CA SER A 36 -11.08 -125.46 23.86
C SER A 36 -10.24 -126.58 24.50
N ASP A 37 -10.65 -126.93 25.72
CA ASP A 37 -10.31 -128.16 26.45
C ASP A 37 -10.71 -129.44 25.69
N ASN A 38 -9.95 -130.51 25.97
CA ASN A 38 -10.05 -131.92 25.54
C ASN A 38 -9.09 -132.33 24.41
N PRO A 39 -8.01 -133.10 24.68
CA PRO A 39 -7.27 -133.79 23.63
C PRO A 39 -8.16 -134.91 23.08
N LYS A 40 -8.59 -134.81 21.82
CA LYS A 40 -9.17 -135.95 21.11
C LYS A 40 -8.13 -137.08 21.12
N ILE A 41 -8.43 -138.21 21.78
CA ILE A 41 -7.68 -139.46 21.65
C ILE A 41 -8.05 -140.03 20.29
N ILE A 42 -7.09 -140.11 19.38
CA ILE A 42 -7.33 -140.46 17.98
C ILE A 42 -6.90 -141.90 17.75
N GLU A 43 -7.81 -142.75 17.24
CA GLU A 43 -7.44 -144.08 16.75
C GLU A 43 -6.48 -143.93 15.55
N TRP A 44 -5.49 -144.82 15.41
CA TRP A 44 -4.40 -144.68 14.43
C TRP A 44 -4.87 -144.48 12.97
N GLU A 45 -6.08 -144.93 12.63
CA GLU A 45 -6.70 -144.78 11.31
C GLU A 45 -7.35 -143.39 11.08
N GLU A 46 -7.74 -142.67 12.14
CA GLU A 46 -8.34 -141.32 12.08
C GLU A 46 -7.31 -140.19 12.25
N LEU A 47 -6.12 -140.50 12.78
CA LEU A 47 -5.05 -139.52 13.03
C LEU A 47 -4.53 -138.90 11.73
N GLN A 48 -4.53 -139.66 10.63
CA GLN A 48 -4.24 -139.10 9.31
C GLN A 48 -5.31 -138.12 8.83
N GLN A 49 -6.60 -138.36 9.14
CA GLN A 49 -7.70 -137.47 8.74
C GLN A 49 -7.71 -136.17 9.54
N GLU A 50 -7.47 -136.24 10.85
CA GLU A 50 -7.38 -135.04 11.71
C GLU A 50 -6.09 -134.23 11.43
N LEU A 51 -4.97 -134.88 11.12
CA LEU A 51 -3.77 -134.19 10.62
C LEU A 51 -4.02 -133.54 9.26
N ALA A 52 -4.72 -134.20 8.34
CA ALA A 52 -5.12 -133.60 7.05
C ALA A 52 -6.08 -132.42 7.25
N ARG A 53 -7.01 -132.51 8.21
CA ARG A 53 -7.92 -131.42 8.58
C ARG A 53 -7.16 -130.24 9.20
N LEU A 54 -6.23 -130.49 10.13
CA LEU A 54 -5.40 -129.45 10.73
C LEU A 54 -4.46 -128.81 9.71
N TRP A 55 -3.89 -129.58 8.78
CA TRP A 55 -3.13 -129.07 7.64
C TRP A 55 -4.00 -128.25 6.69
N SER A 56 -5.24 -128.67 6.44
CA SER A 56 -6.19 -127.90 5.64
C SER A 56 -6.61 -126.61 6.34
N LEU A 57 -6.82 -126.63 7.66
CA LEU A 57 -7.21 -125.47 8.45
C LEU A 57 -6.05 -124.50 8.64
N SER A 58 -4.83 -124.99 8.87
CA SER A 58 -3.61 -124.16 8.93
C SER A 58 -3.30 -123.56 7.55
N SER A 59 -3.49 -124.31 6.46
CA SER A 59 -3.41 -123.80 5.10
C SER A 59 -4.48 -122.75 4.81
N ALA A 60 -5.73 -122.96 5.24
CA ALA A 60 -6.81 -121.98 5.08
C ALA A 60 -6.58 -120.71 5.92
N LEU A 61 -6.05 -120.87 7.15
CA LEU A 61 -5.68 -119.74 8.01
C LEU A 61 -4.52 -118.95 7.42
N ASN A 62 -3.49 -119.62 6.86
CA ASN A 62 -2.40 -118.95 6.17
C ASN A 62 -2.90 -118.20 4.93
N LYS A 63 -3.75 -118.82 4.10
CA LYS A 63 -4.42 -118.15 2.98
C LYS A 63 -5.27 -116.95 3.41
N ALA A 64 -5.93 -117.02 4.57
CA ALA A 64 -6.71 -115.91 5.11
C ALA A 64 -5.80 -114.77 5.63
N LYS A 65 -4.65 -115.11 6.23
CA LYS A 65 -3.64 -114.12 6.65
C LYS A 65 -2.99 -113.43 5.45
N GLU A 66 -2.60 -114.17 4.42
CA GLU A 66 -2.08 -113.61 3.17
C GLU A 66 -3.08 -112.64 2.53
N LYS A 67 -4.36 -113.02 2.46
CA LYS A 67 -5.42 -112.11 1.97
C LYS A 67 -5.61 -110.88 2.86
N LYS A 68 -5.48 -111.02 4.19
CA LYS A 68 -5.56 -109.89 5.11
C LYS A 68 -4.40 -108.93 4.86
N GLU A 69 -3.19 -109.46 4.68
CA GLU A 69 -1.98 -108.68 4.37
C GLU A 69 -2.12 -107.97 3.01
N GLU A 70 -2.54 -108.67 1.96
CA GLU A 70 -2.81 -108.10 0.64
C GLU A 70 -3.87 -106.98 0.71
N LEU A 71 -4.94 -107.19 1.47
CA LEU A 71 -5.96 -106.17 1.69
C LEU A 71 -5.42 -104.97 2.49
N SER A 72 -4.59 -105.19 3.51
CA SER A 72 -3.98 -104.09 4.28
C SER A 72 -3.03 -103.27 3.41
N GLU A 73 -2.20 -103.90 2.58
CA GLU A 73 -1.32 -103.21 1.64
C GLU A 73 -2.13 -102.40 0.61
N ARG A 74 -3.23 -102.98 0.11
CA ARG A 74 -4.12 -102.29 -0.84
C ARG A 74 -4.84 -101.10 -0.20
N ILE A 75 -5.26 -101.22 1.06
CA ILE A 75 -5.87 -100.11 1.80
C ILE A 75 -4.84 -99.01 2.05
N GLU A 76 -3.63 -99.35 2.49
CA GLU A 76 -2.55 -98.36 2.68
C GLU A 76 -2.18 -97.65 1.38
N ALA A 77 -2.12 -98.36 0.26
CA ALA A 77 -1.87 -97.76 -1.05
C ALA A 77 -2.98 -96.75 -1.42
N ILE A 78 -4.25 -97.09 -1.19
CA ILE A 78 -5.38 -96.19 -1.47
C ILE A 78 -5.36 -94.97 -0.52
N ILE A 79 -5.01 -95.17 0.76
CA ILE A 79 -4.88 -94.07 1.72
C ILE A 79 -3.79 -93.08 1.27
N LYS A 80 -2.61 -93.58 0.90
CA LYS A 80 -1.51 -92.74 0.39
C LYS A 80 -1.94 -91.91 -0.83
N VAL A 81 -2.60 -92.53 -1.80
CA VAL A 81 -3.14 -91.82 -2.98
C VAL A 81 -4.16 -90.75 -2.57
N ARG A 82 -5.02 -91.06 -1.59
CA ARG A 82 -6.03 -90.11 -1.09
C ARG A 82 -5.41 -88.94 -0.33
N GLU A 83 -4.36 -89.17 0.43
CA GLU A 83 -3.59 -88.13 1.11
C GLU A 83 -2.92 -87.18 0.11
N GLU A 84 -2.30 -87.72 -0.94
CA GLU A 84 -1.72 -86.93 -2.02
C GLU A 84 -2.78 -86.09 -2.75
N TYR A 85 -3.93 -86.70 -3.07
CA TYR A 85 -5.06 -85.98 -3.66
C TYR A 85 -5.56 -84.86 -2.76
N LEU A 86 -5.72 -85.11 -1.46
CA LEU A 86 -6.17 -84.10 -0.50
C LEU A 86 -5.16 -82.96 -0.40
N ARG A 87 -3.85 -83.26 -0.40
CA ARG A 87 -2.78 -82.26 -0.39
C ARG A 87 -2.84 -81.36 -1.62
N GLN A 88 -3.00 -81.95 -2.81
CA GLN A 88 -3.15 -81.19 -4.06
C GLN A 88 -4.43 -80.33 -4.05
N SER A 89 -5.55 -80.87 -3.57
CA SER A 89 -6.81 -80.13 -3.47
C SER A 89 -6.70 -78.93 -2.52
N ASN A 90 -6.02 -79.09 -1.38
CA ASN A 90 -5.80 -77.99 -0.43
C ASN A 90 -4.90 -76.91 -1.03
N GLU A 91 -3.83 -77.29 -1.74
CA GLU A 91 -2.96 -76.33 -2.44
C GLU A 91 -3.71 -75.52 -3.51
N LEU A 92 -4.62 -76.17 -4.24
CA LEU A 92 -5.48 -75.50 -5.21
C LEU A 92 -6.48 -74.53 -4.55
N GLU A 93 -7.05 -74.89 -3.39
CA GLU A 93 -7.94 -73.99 -2.67
C GLU A 93 -7.18 -72.77 -2.12
N ASP A 94 -5.99 -72.96 -1.54
CA ASP A 94 -5.10 -71.86 -1.11
C ASP A 94 -4.77 -70.91 -2.26
N MET A 95 -4.49 -71.46 -3.45
CA MET A 95 -4.22 -70.67 -4.66
C MET A 95 -5.46 -69.90 -5.11
N ARG A 96 -6.64 -70.51 -5.02
CA ARG A 96 -7.93 -69.89 -5.35
C ARG A 96 -8.26 -68.74 -4.40
N GLU A 97 -8.08 -68.93 -3.09
CA GLU A 97 -8.27 -67.87 -2.09
C GLU A 97 -7.33 -66.69 -2.33
N LYS A 98 -6.05 -66.95 -2.60
CA LYS A 98 -5.07 -65.90 -2.94
C LYS A 98 -5.48 -65.15 -4.22
N LEU A 99 -6.02 -65.84 -5.20
CA LEU A 99 -6.49 -65.22 -6.45
C LEU A 99 -7.71 -64.34 -6.21
N GLU A 100 -8.70 -64.80 -5.46
CA GLU A 100 -9.88 -63.99 -5.11
C GLU A 100 -9.50 -62.78 -4.24
N ALA A 101 -8.57 -62.92 -3.30
CA ALA A 101 -8.03 -61.79 -2.54
C ALA A 101 -7.37 -60.75 -3.45
N ARG A 102 -6.55 -61.19 -4.43
CA ARG A 102 -5.93 -60.30 -5.43
C ARG A 102 -6.95 -59.64 -6.34
N LYS A 103 -8.01 -60.35 -6.73
CA LYS A 103 -9.10 -59.81 -7.56
C LYS A 103 -9.87 -58.73 -6.82
N LEU A 104 -10.12 -58.90 -5.52
CA LEU A 104 -10.76 -57.89 -4.69
C LEU A 104 -9.89 -56.64 -4.51
N THR A 105 -8.58 -56.81 -4.25
CA THR A 105 -7.67 -55.65 -4.14
C THR A 105 -7.54 -54.90 -5.46
N LEU A 106 -7.47 -55.62 -6.60
CA LEU A 106 -7.48 -55.01 -7.93
C LEU A 106 -8.79 -54.26 -8.21
N GLY A 107 -9.93 -54.82 -7.81
CA GLY A 107 -11.23 -54.16 -7.90
C GLY A 107 -11.28 -52.86 -7.09
N ASN A 108 -10.82 -52.90 -5.84
CA ASN A 108 -10.72 -51.71 -4.98
C ASN A 108 -9.80 -50.64 -5.57
N LEU A 109 -8.64 -51.05 -6.11
CA LEU A 109 -7.70 -50.14 -6.77
C LEU A 109 -8.31 -49.53 -8.04
N SER A 110 -9.03 -50.31 -8.85
CA SER A 110 -9.74 -49.81 -10.03
C SER A 110 -10.83 -48.80 -9.69
N MET A 111 -11.56 -49.02 -8.60
CA MET A 111 -12.57 -48.06 -8.13
C MET A 111 -11.91 -46.78 -7.63
N TYR A 112 -10.80 -46.88 -6.89
CA TYR A 112 -10.04 -45.72 -6.43
C TYR A 112 -9.51 -44.89 -7.62
N THR A 113 -8.93 -45.52 -8.63
CA THR A 113 -8.41 -44.80 -9.80
C THR A 113 -9.50 -44.14 -10.64
N LYS A 114 -10.70 -44.74 -10.73
CA LYS A 114 -11.86 -44.10 -11.38
C LYS A 114 -12.33 -42.86 -10.63
N ARG A 115 -12.46 -42.94 -9.29
CA ARG A 115 -12.85 -41.79 -8.47
C ARG A 115 -11.87 -40.63 -8.60
N THR A 116 -10.57 -40.91 -8.50
CA THR A 116 -9.56 -39.85 -8.65
C THR A 116 -9.54 -39.25 -10.06
N LEU A 117 -9.82 -40.04 -11.10
CA LEU A 117 -9.98 -39.53 -12.46
C LEU A 117 -11.20 -38.59 -12.58
N GLU A 118 -12.33 -38.95 -11.99
CA GLU A 118 -13.56 -38.13 -11.95
C GLU A 118 -13.34 -36.83 -11.16
N ASP A 119 -12.63 -36.88 -10.04
CA ASP A 119 -12.26 -35.71 -9.23
C ASP A 119 -11.37 -34.74 -10.02
N VAL A 120 -10.34 -35.26 -10.70
CA VAL A 120 -9.46 -34.47 -11.58
C VAL A 120 -10.25 -33.88 -12.75
N GLY A 121 -11.21 -34.64 -13.31
CA GLY A 121 -12.13 -34.16 -14.34
C GLY A 121 -12.97 -32.97 -13.85
N SER A 122 -13.57 -33.11 -12.67
CA SER A 122 -14.37 -32.07 -12.02
C SER A 122 -13.56 -30.80 -11.74
N GLN A 123 -12.32 -30.95 -11.24
CA GLN A 123 -11.40 -29.83 -11.02
C GLN A 123 -11.04 -29.12 -12.33
N ARG A 124 -10.79 -29.88 -13.41
CA ARG A 124 -10.49 -29.30 -14.73
C ARG A 124 -11.65 -28.48 -15.27
N GLU A 125 -12.89 -28.94 -15.11
CA GLU A 125 -14.08 -28.18 -15.51
C GLU A 125 -14.23 -26.89 -14.70
N GLN A 126 -14.04 -26.95 -13.37
CA GLN A 126 -14.04 -25.77 -12.52
C GLN A 126 -12.95 -24.76 -12.91
N LEU A 127 -11.75 -25.22 -13.26
CA LEU A 127 -10.71 -24.33 -13.76
C LEU A 127 -11.09 -23.72 -15.11
N CYS A 128 -11.68 -24.49 -16.02
CA CYS A 128 -12.14 -23.99 -17.31
C CYS A 128 -13.19 -22.88 -17.15
N THR A 129 -14.16 -23.04 -16.25
CA THR A 129 -15.15 -22.01 -15.95
C THR A 129 -14.51 -20.75 -15.36
N LYS A 130 -13.58 -20.89 -14.41
CA LYS A 130 -12.80 -19.77 -13.85
C LYS A 130 -12.00 -19.03 -14.91
N THR A 131 -11.30 -19.75 -15.80
CA THR A 131 -10.56 -19.14 -16.92
C THR A 131 -11.49 -18.35 -17.84
N ARG A 132 -12.69 -18.88 -18.14
CA ARG A 132 -13.68 -18.17 -18.97
C ARG A 132 -14.17 -16.89 -18.29
N MET A 133 -14.45 -16.94 -16.98
CA MET A 133 -14.86 -15.77 -16.20
C MET A 133 -13.75 -14.70 -16.17
N LEU A 134 -12.50 -15.11 -15.94
CA LEU A 134 -11.35 -14.20 -15.94
C LEU A 134 -11.15 -13.54 -17.31
N LEU A 135 -11.35 -14.27 -18.41
CA LEU A 135 -11.25 -13.70 -19.75
C LEU A 135 -12.32 -12.62 -20.00
N VAL A 136 -13.55 -12.84 -19.54
CA VAL A 136 -14.62 -11.83 -19.63
C VAL A 136 -14.26 -10.61 -18.77
N ALA A 137 -13.83 -10.83 -17.52
CA ALA A 137 -13.39 -9.75 -16.63
C ALA A 137 -12.22 -8.94 -17.22
N GLY A 138 -11.25 -9.61 -17.86
CA GLY A 138 -10.14 -8.96 -18.55
C GLY A 138 -10.59 -8.09 -19.73
N LYS A 139 -11.57 -8.55 -20.52
CA LYS A 139 -12.17 -7.75 -21.60
C LYS A 139 -12.89 -6.53 -21.07
N THR A 140 -13.70 -6.68 -20.01
CA THR A 140 -14.41 -5.55 -19.39
C THR A 140 -13.45 -4.55 -18.77
N LEU A 141 -12.36 -5.02 -18.14
CA LEU A 141 -11.33 -4.15 -17.58
C LEU A 141 -10.60 -3.36 -18.66
N SER A 142 -10.24 -4.01 -19.78
CA SER A 142 -9.62 -3.35 -20.93
C SER A 142 -10.53 -2.27 -21.52
N ALA A 143 -11.82 -2.57 -21.69
CA ALA A 143 -12.81 -1.60 -22.17
C ALA A 143 -12.95 -0.40 -21.21
N ALA A 144 -13.03 -0.65 -19.89
CA ALA A 144 -13.09 0.41 -18.90
C ALA A 144 -11.82 1.28 -18.90
N HIS A 145 -10.65 0.65 -19.06
CA HIS A 145 -9.38 1.37 -19.18
C HIS A 145 -9.36 2.27 -20.43
N GLN A 146 -9.84 1.76 -21.56
CA GLN A 146 -9.92 2.52 -22.81
C GLN A 146 -10.88 3.72 -22.68
N GLN A 147 -12.04 3.53 -22.05
CA GLN A 147 -12.98 4.61 -21.75
C GLN A 147 -12.37 5.69 -20.86
N LEU A 148 -11.60 5.31 -19.83
CA LEU A 148 -10.90 6.25 -18.97
C LEU A 148 -9.85 7.05 -19.77
N GLN A 149 -9.09 6.39 -20.64
CA GLN A 149 -8.12 7.08 -21.49
C GLN A 149 -8.81 8.09 -22.43
N GLU A 150 -9.95 7.72 -23.01
CA GLU A 150 -10.73 8.62 -23.86
C GLU A 150 -11.28 9.82 -23.08
N ALA A 151 -11.83 9.59 -21.88
CA ALA A 151 -12.27 10.67 -20.99
C ALA A 151 -11.12 11.63 -20.64
N ASN A 152 -9.94 11.10 -20.31
CA ASN A 152 -8.75 11.92 -20.05
C ASN A 152 -8.29 12.71 -21.28
N LYS A 153 -8.35 12.13 -22.49
CA LYS A 153 -8.07 12.85 -23.74
C LYS A 153 -9.06 13.98 -24.00
N LEU A 154 -10.34 13.77 -23.71
CA LEU A 154 -11.37 14.80 -23.82
C LEU A 154 -11.14 15.95 -22.81
N LEU A 155 -10.79 15.61 -21.57
CA LEU A 155 -10.49 16.58 -20.51
C LEU A 155 -9.20 17.37 -20.78
N THR A 156 -8.16 16.74 -21.32
CA THR A 156 -6.88 17.41 -21.62
C THR A 156 -6.92 18.19 -22.94
N GLY A 157 -7.85 17.85 -23.83
CA GLY A 157 -8.00 18.49 -25.14
C GLY A 157 -8.54 19.92 -25.10
N LYS A 158 -8.71 20.48 -26.30
CA LYS A 158 -9.22 21.85 -26.56
C LYS A 158 -10.67 22.10 -26.10
N ARG A 159 -11.38 21.10 -25.57
CA ARG A 159 -12.74 21.28 -25.03
C ARG A 159 -12.81 21.13 -23.51
N GLY A 160 -11.74 20.67 -22.86
CA GLY A 160 -11.64 20.55 -21.41
C GLY A 160 -10.71 21.58 -20.80
N HIS A 161 -9.82 21.14 -19.91
CA HIS A 161 -8.86 21.97 -19.19
C HIS A 161 -7.82 22.65 -20.10
N GLY A 162 -7.65 22.23 -21.36
CA GLY A 162 -6.78 22.94 -22.30
C GLY A 162 -7.21 24.39 -22.55
N ASN A 163 -8.53 24.64 -22.67
CA ASN A 163 -9.06 26.00 -22.79
C ASN A 163 -8.90 26.80 -21.50
N LEU A 164 -9.13 26.16 -20.34
CA LEU A 164 -8.93 26.79 -19.05
C LEU A 164 -7.47 27.21 -18.87
N LYS A 165 -6.51 26.34 -19.20
CA LYS A 165 -5.07 26.66 -19.19
C LYS A 165 -4.77 27.83 -20.13
N LYS A 166 -5.35 27.86 -21.34
CA LYS A 166 -5.20 28.99 -22.25
C LYS A 166 -5.76 30.30 -21.66
N LEU A 167 -6.96 30.26 -21.09
CA LEU A 167 -7.59 31.42 -20.44
C LEU A 167 -6.78 31.89 -19.23
N GLN A 168 -6.27 30.96 -18.42
CA GLN A 168 -5.38 31.25 -17.30
C GLN A 168 -4.11 31.95 -17.79
N LYS A 169 -3.47 31.45 -18.86
CA LYS A 169 -2.32 32.13 -19.47
C LYS A 169 -2.67 33.53 -19.95
N MET A 170 -3.80 33.70 -20.64
CA MET A 170 -4.26 35.03 -21.09
C MET A 170 -4.52 35.99 -19.93
N LEU A 171 -5.13 35.51 -18.84
CA LEU A 171 -5.35 36.29 -17.62
C LEU A 171 -4.02 36.71 -17.00
N ARG A 172 -3.08 35.78 -16.82
CA ARG A 172 -1.76 36.06 -16.25
C ARG A 172 -0.95 37.01 -17.13
N SER A 173 -1.00 36.88 -18.45
CA SER A 173 -0.39 37.84 -19.39
C SER A 173 -1.00 39.24 -19.24
N ARG A 174 -2.33 39.33 -19.06
CA ARG A 174 -2.99 40.62 -18.80
C ARG A 174 -2.54 41.21 -17.46
N GLN A 175 -2.50 40.41 -16.40
CA GLN A 175 -2.04 40.84 -15.06
C GLN A 175 -0.60 41.34 -15.12
N GLN A 176 0.29 40.58 -15.77
CA GLN A 176 1.68 40.97 -16.01
C GLN A 176 1.77 42.32 -16.74
N TYR A 177 0.99 42.52 -17.81
CA TYR A 177 0.97 43.78 -18.54
C TYR A 177 0.53 44.95 -17.64
N MET A 178 -0.58 44.79 -16.91
CA MET A 178 -1.08 45.84 -16.00
C MET A 178 -0.09 46.16 -14.88
N ILE A 179 0.57 45.15 -14.30
CA ILE A 179 1.56 45.35 -13.24
C ILE A 179 2.86 45.94 -13.80
N THR A 180 3.20 45.66 -15.06
CA THR A 180 4.30 46.33 -15.76
C THR A 180 4.03 47.83 -15.92
N GLN A 181 2.79 48.23 -16.17
CA GLN A 181 2.40 49.64 -16.16
C GLN A 181 2.55 50.26 -14.76
N VAL A 182 2.15 49.55 -13.70
CA VAL A 182 2.34 50.01 -12.30
C VAL A 182 3.81 50.17 -11.97
N SER A 183 4.65 49.22 -12.38
CA SER A 183 6.11 49.29 -12.24
C SER A 183 6.72 50.49 -12.98
N THR A 184 6.14 50.85 -14.13
CA THR A 184 6.55 52.03 -14.90
C THR A 184 6.13 53.33 -14.21
N LEU A 185 4.95 53.34 -13.57
CA LEU A 185 4.43 54.49 -12.81
C LEU A 185 5.18 54.71 -11.48
N TYR A 186 5.58 53.62 -10.81
CA TYR A 186 6.30 53.62 -9.54
C TYR A 186 7.61 52.83 -9.67
N PRO A 187 8.61 53.33 -10.41
CA PRO A 187 9.86 52.61 -10.62
C PRO A 187 10.64 52.49 -9.31
N VAL A 188 10.90 51.25 -8.88
CA VAL A 188 11.74 50.94 -7.72
C VAL A 188 13.18 50.71 -8.18
N LYS A 189 14.05 51.72 -8.09
CA LYS A 189 15.45 51.63 -8.54
C LYS A 189 16.43 51.65 -7.37
N ALA A 190 17.52 50.89 -7.48
CA ALA A 190 18.66 51.05 -6.58
C ALA A 190 19.36 52.37 -6.91
N LEU A 191 19.73 53.16 -5.89
CA LEU A 191 20.24 54.53 -6.01
C LEU A 191 21.41 54.72 -7.01
N HIS A 192 22.14 53.65 -7.35
CA HIS A 192 23.30 53.70 -8.23
C HIS A 192 22.96 53.83 -9.74
N GLU A 193 21.73 53.51 -10.16
CA GLU A 193 21.34 53.55 -11.59
C GLU A 193 20.96 54.95 -12.10
N SER A 194 20.79 55.93 -11.20
CA SER A 194 20.29 57.27 -11.55
C SER A 194 21.36 58.35 -11.77
N LYS A 195 22.65 58.06 -11.55
CA LYS A 195 23.72 59.07 -11.67
C LYS A 195 24.49 59.08 -13.01
N GLU A 196 24.31 58.10 -13.90
CA GLU A 196 25.17 57.97 -15.09
C GLU A 196 24.68 58.68 -16.37
N LYS A 197 23.62 59.50 -16.35
CA LYS A 197 23.09 60.13 -17.57
C LYS A 197 23.20 61.66 -17.69
N ILE A 198 23.93 62.35 -16.81
CA ILE A 198 24.05 63.83 -16.89
C ILE A 198 25.46 64.37 -17.17
N ASP A 199 26.55 63.62 -16.90
CA ASP A 199 27.91 64.15 -17.12
C ASP A 199 28.66 63.40 -18.23
N SER A 200 28.35 63.69 -19.49
CA SER A 200 29.21 63.35 -20.63
C SER A 200 29.42 64.54 -21.54
N ARG A 201 30.06 65.60 -20.99
CA ARG A 201 30.67 66.70 -21.76
C ARG A 201 31.70 67.49 -20.93
N ARG A 202 32.84 66.88 -20.57
CA ARG A 202 34.10 67.61 -20.38
C ARG A 202 35.29 66.65 -20.46
N GLY A 203 36.24 66.97 -21.34
CA GLY A 203 37.29 66.05 -21.75
C GLY A 203 38.61 66.10 -20.97
N SER A 204 39.56 65.36 -21.53
CA SER A 204 41.03 65.42 -21.46
C SER A 204 41.79 64.82 -20.26
N ASN A 205 42.42 63.67 -20.56
CA ASN A 205 43.85 63.29 -20.43
C ASN A 205 44.59 63.24 -19.08
N LYS A 206 45.09 62.03 -18.73
CA LYS A 206 46.49 61.65 -18.33
C LYS A 206 46.46 60.36 -17.47
N SER A 207 46.96 59.21 -17.97
CA SER A 207 48.33 58.66 -17.91
C SER A 207 48.72 57.93 -16.61
N ARG A 208 48.84 56.60 -16.74
CA ARG A 208 49.93 55.70 -16.29
C ARG A 208 50.29 55.51 -14.80
N ASP A 209 50.31 54.21 -14.48
CA ASP A 209 51.27 53.41 -13.69
C ASP A 209 51.27 53.50 -12.15
N SER A 210 50.94 52.38 -11.47
CA SER A 210 51.89 51.59 -10.66
C SER A 210 51.22 50.47 -9.84
N ALA A 211 51.99 49.41 -9.62
CA ALA A 211 51.61 48.09 -9.10
C ALA A 211 51.77 47.91 -7.58
N GLY A 212 51.19 46.81 -7.07
CA GLY A 212 51.36 46.22 -5.73
C GLY A 212 50.11 46.37 -4.86
N SER A 213 49.61 45.41 -4.09
CA SER A 213 50.04 44.08 -3.66
C SER A 213 48.87 43.48 -2.83
N SER A 214 48.83 42.15 -2.71
CA SER A 214 48.25 41.37 -1.59
C SER A 214 46.77 40.90 -1.64
N LEU A 215 46.65 39.60 -1.95
CA LEU A 215 45.77 38.49 -1.49
C LEU A 215 44.38 38.73 -0.80
N PRO A 216 43.47 37.71 -0.89
CA PRO A 216 42.02 37.84 -0.84
C PRO A 216 41.48 37.87 0.58
N ASN A 217 40.43 38.66 0.79
CA ASN A 217 39.68 38.61 2.05
C ASN A 217 38.17 38.60 1.79
N MET A 218 37.59 37.42 2.01
CA MET A 218 36.36 37.16 2.75
C MET A 218 35.18 38.11 2.51
N SER A 219 34.19 37.59 1.78
CA SER A 219 32.74 37.74 2.02
C SER A 219 32.34 38.86 2.98
N LYS A 220 32.14 40.06 2.44
CA LYS A 220 31.32 41.10 3.08
C LYS A 220 29.86 40.94 2.62
N PRO A 221 28.88 41.03 3.53
CA PRO A 221 27.48 40.93 3.16
C PRO A 221 27.15 42.07 2.20
N GLU A 222 26.45 41.75 1.11
CA GLU A 222 25.89 42.73 0.18
C GLU A 222 25.18 43.83 0.97
N GLN A 223 25.79 45.01 1.00
CA GLN A 223 25.14 46.18 1.53
C GLN A 223 23.97 46.48 0.61
N VAL A 224 22.76 46.19 1.09
CA VAL A 224 21.50 46.53 0.43
C VAL A 224 21.53 48.00 0.10
N SER A 225 21.75 48.30 -1.18
CA SER A 225 21.76 49.67 -1.69
C SER A 225 20.38 50.29 -1.41
N PRO A 226 20.28 51.56 -1.00
CA PRO A 226 18.98 52.16 -0.70
C PRO A 226 18.11 52.18 -1.97
N LEU A 227 16.93 51.57 -1.88
CA LEU A 227 15.93 51.57 -2.95
C LEU A 227 15.16 52.91 -2.94
N THR A 228 14.84 53.41 -4.13
CA THR A 228 14.03 54.61 -4.36
C THR A 228 12.77 54.27 -5.13
N ILE A 229 11.65 54.92 -4.83
CA ILE A 229 10.45 54.91 -5.69
C ILE A 229 10.32 56.27 -6.34
N SER A 230 10.26 56.30 -7.68
CA SER A 230 10.12 57.55 -8.46
C SER A 230 11.19 58.60 -8.08
N GLY A 231 12.40 58.16 -7.74
CA GLY A 231 13.53 59.01 -7.35
C GLY A 231 13.53 59.49 -5.88
N LEU A 232 12.56 59.07 -5.06
CA LEU A 232 12.47 59.42 -3.64
C LEU A 232 12.93 58.26 -2.75
N GLN A 233 13.78 58.56 -1.75
CA GLN A 233 14.26 57.56 -0.78
C GLN A 233 13.31 57.44 0.41
N LEU A 234 13.05 56.21 0.84
CA LEU A 234 12.50 55.95 2.17
C LEU A 234 13.64 56.06 3.18
N THR A 235 13.85 57.24 3.74
CA THR A 235 14.72 57.37 4.92
C THR A 235 14.09 56.56 6.04
N ALA A 236 14.87 55.62 6.60
CA ALA A 236 14.43 54.83 7.74
C ALA A 236 13.94 55.80 8.82
N ILE A 237 12.64 55.71 9.17
CA ILE A 237 12.02 56.57 10.17
C ILE A 237 12.91 56.51 11.43
N PRO A 238 13.56 57.60 11.86
CA PRO A 238 14.50 57.56 12.96
C PRO A 238 13.74 57.45 14.29
N LEU A 239 13.25 56.24 14.60
CA LEU A 239 12.49 55.93 15.81
C LEU A 239 13.30 56.13 17.11
N LYS A 240 14.63 56.26 17.04
CA LYS A 240 15.51 56.35 18.24
C LYS A 240 16.09 57.73 18.53
N LYS A 241 15.96 58.71 17.64
CA LYS A 241 16.31 60.11 17.89
C LYS A 241 15.45 61.00 17.00
N MET A 242 14.34 61.48 17.54
CA MET A 242 13.73 62.71 17.05
C MET A 242 14.69 63.84 17.44
N SER A 243 15.71 64.09 16.62
CA SER A 243 16.33 65.40 16.66
C SER A 243 15.25 66.39 16.23
N PHE A 244 15.13 67.49 16.96
CA PHE A 244 14.25 68.63 16.65
C PHE A 244 14.50 69.24 15.23
N PHE A 245 15.44 68.66 14.45
CA PHE A 245 15.86 69.05 13.11
C PHE A 245 15.72 67.92 12.07
N SER A 246 14.75 67.01 12.23
CA SER A 246 14.30 66.25 11.05
C SER A 246 13.65 67.25 10.10
N ASN A 247 14.29 67.54 8.96
CA ASN A 247 13.79 68.51 8.00
C ASN A 247 12.34 68.16 7.67
N LYS A 248 11.41 69.11 7.80
CA LYS A 248 10.00 68.94 7.42
C LYS A 248 9.85 68.33 6.02
N MET A 249 10.81 68.65 5.14
CA MET A 249 10.95 68.09 3.80
C MET A 249 11.15 66.56 3.77
N ASP A 250 11.94 65.98 4.69
CA ASP A 250 12.22 64.54 4.70
C ASP A 250 11.04 63.73 5.28
N ILE A 251 10.30 64.31 6.22
CA ILE A 251 9.02 63.75 6.71
C ILE A 251 7.99 63.76 5.58
N GLN A 252 7.88 64.85 4.83
CA GLN A 252 6.97 64.95 3.69
C GLN A 252 7.38 64.00 2.55
N ARG A 253 8.68 63.85 2.28
CA ARG A 253 9.20 62.89 1.27
C ARG A 253 8.90 61.45 1.66
N SER A 254 9.18 61.05 2.90
CA SER A 254 8.87 59.70 3.38
C SER A 254 7.37 59.39 3.35
N ALA A 255 6.53 60.35 3.73
CA ALA A 255 5.07 60.26 3.61
C ALA A 255 4.61 60.08 2.16
N THR A 256 5.23 60.80 1.22
CA THR A 256 4.94 60.68 -0.22
C THR A 256 5.36 59.31 -0.77
N VAL A 257 6.54 58.81 -0.39
CA VAL A 257 7.01 57.46 -0.76
C VAL A 257 6.05 56.40 -0.24
N LEU A 258 5.62 56.50 1.02
CA LEU A 258 4.72 55.52 1.60
C LEU A 258 3.32 55.56 0.97
N GLY A 259 2.85 56.75 0.59
CA GLY A 259 1.67 56.93 -0.25
C GLY A 259 1.79 56.27 -1.63
N TYR A 260 2.95 56.36 -2.28
CA TYR A 260 3.20 55.67 -3.54
C TYR A 260 3.24 54.15 -3.38
N ILE A 261 3.84 53.63 -2.31
CA ILE A 261 3.81 52.19 -2.00
C ILE A 261 2.37 51.74 -1.78
N ALA A 262 1.60 52.45 -0.95
CA ALA A 262 0.20 52.11 -0.69
C ALA A 262 -0.63 52.09 -1.98
N HIS A 263 -0.44 53.07 -2.86
CA HIS A 263 -1.13 53.11 -4.14
C HIS A 263 -0.71 51.94 -5.07
N ALA A 264 0.59 51.63 -5.15
CA ALA A 264 1.08 50.51 -5.94
C ALA A 264 0.54 49.16 -5.41
N VAL A 265 0.54 48.95 -4.09
CA VAL A 265 0.00 47.75 -3.44
C VAL A 265 -1.49 47.60 -3.70
N PHE A 266 -2.25 48.69 -3.59
CA PHE A 266 -3.68 48.69 -3.89
C PHE A 266 -3.96 48.30 -5.35
N LEU A 267 -3.23 48.88 -6.31
CA LEU A 267 -3.37 48.54 -7.73
C LEU A 267 -3.00 47.08 -8.00
N ILE A 268 -1.86 46.61 -7.47
CA ILE A 268 -1.41 45.22 -7.67
C ILE A 268 -2.42 44.24 -7.07
N ALA A 269 -2.92 44.49 -5.86
CA ALA A 269 -3.94 43.67 -5.23
C ALA A 269 -5.24 43.62 -6.06
N SER A 270 -5.68 44.77 -6.59
CA SER A 270 -6.87 44.84 -7.45
C SER A 270 -6.70 44.09 -8.78
N TYR A 271 -5.50 44.10 -9.36
CA TYR A 271 -5.21 43.39 -10.60
C TYR A 271 -5.05 41.88 -10.40
N LEU A 272 -4.54 41.47 -9.24
CA LEU A 272 -4.43 40.07 -8.85
C LEU A 272 -5.74 39.49 -8.31
N ASP A 273 -6.76 40.33 -8.10
CA ASP A 273 -8.04 40.00 -7.46
C ASP A 273 -7.85 39.41 -6.05
N VAL A 274 -6.92 40.00 -5.28
CA VAL A 274 -6.62 39.59 -3.91
C VAL A 274 -7.14 40.64 -2.93
N PRO A 275 -8.10 40.30 -2.05
CA PRO A 275 -8.56 41.23 -1.03
C PRO A 275 -7.45 41.45 0.00
N LEU A 276 -7.08 42.72 0.23
CA LEU A 276 -6.09 43.10 1.24
C LEU A 276 -6.64 42.84 2.65
N ARG A 277 -5.79 42.34 3.55
CA ARG A 277 -6.16 42.13 4.96
C ARG A 277 -6.36 43.45 5.69
N TYR A 278 -5.56 44.46 5.34
CA TYR A 278 -5.65 45.80 5.90
C TYR A 278 -6.04 46.79 4.80
N PRO A 279 -7.32 47.20 4.71
CA PRO A 279 -7.76 48.11 3.67
C PRO A 279 -7.02 49.46 3.69
N LEU A 280 -6.76 50.02 2.50
CA LEU A 280 -6.02 51.26 2.33
C LEU A 280 -6.96 52.42 1.99
N ARG A 281 -6.82 53.54 2.72
CA ARG A 281 -7.44 54.83 2.39
C ARG A 281 -6.39 55.73 1.72
N LEU A 282 -6.49 55.82 0.40
CA LEU A 282 -5.51 56.51 -0.43
C LEU A 282 -5.70 58.03 -0.36
N GLY A 283 -4.65 58.74 0.07
CA GLY A 283 -4.63 60.20 0.21
C GLY A 283 -3.32 60.83 -0.24
N GLY A 284 -2.56 60.16 -1.11
CA GLY A 284 -1.21 60.57 -1.49
C GLY A 284 -0.27 60.56 -0.27
N SER A 285 0.34 61.70 0.03
CA SER A 285 1.19 61.87 1.22
C SER A 285 0.44 61.75 2.56
N ARG A 286 -0.91 61.76 2.54
CA ARG A 286 -1.76 61.58 3.73
C ARG A 286 -2.61 60.32 3.62
N SER A 287 -1.98 59.20 3.24
CA SER A 287 -2.66 57.90 3.16
C SER A 287 -2.78 57.23 4.53
N TYR A 288 -3.79 56.39 4.72
CA TYR A 288 -4.05 55.65 5.96
C TYR A 288 -4.27 54.16 5.66
N ILE A 289 -4.01 53.31 6.65
CA ILE A 289 -4.28 51.87 6.62
C ILE A 289 -5.21 51.51 7.78
N LEU A 290 -6.17 50.61 7.53
CA LEU A 290 -7.19 50.23 8.49
C LEU A 290 -6.84 48.89 9.13
N ASP A 291 -6.96 48.80 10.46
CA ASP A 291 -6.96 47.51 11.16
C ASP A 291 -8.32 47.25 11.81
N HIS A 292 -8.92 46.12 11.45
CA HIS A 292 -10.19 45.65 12.00
C HIS A 292 -10.00 44.92 13.35
N GLY A 293 -8.77 44.50 13.69
CA GLY A 293 -8.47 43.80 14.94
C GLY A 293 -8.18 44.72 16.14
N SER A 294 -7.74 45.95 15.88
CA SER A 294 -7.44 46.94 16.92
C SER A 294 -8.71 47.68 17.34
N SER A 295 -9.48 47.11 18.27
CA SER A 295 -10.49 47.85 19.04
C SER A 295 -9.80 48.63 20.16
N VAL A 296 -9.04 49.68 19.81
CA VAL A 296 -8.61 50.67 20.80
C VAL A 296 -9.60 51.82 20.77
N GLU A 297 -10.32 51.91 21.88
CA GLU A 297 -11.30 52.94 22.23
C GLU A 297 -10.70 54.35 22.04
N SER A 298 -10.92 54.96 20.87
CA SER A 298 -10.71 56.38 20.67
C SER A 298 -12.08 57.03 20.55
N ALA A 299 -12.60 57.47 21.69
CA ALA A 299 -13.72 58.39 21.74
C ALA A 299 -13.26 59.75 21.19
N SER A 300 -13.73 60.10 20.00
CA SER A 300 -13.94 61.49 19.61
C SER A 300 -15.03 61.55 18.55
N SER A 301 -16.08 62.27 18.91
CA SER A 301 -17.35 62.40 18.19
C SER A 301 -17.22 63.23 16.90
N ASP A 302 -18.23 63.02 16.05
CA ASP A 302 -18.74 63.92 15.00
C ASP A 302 -17.98 63.97 13.67
N LEU A 303 -18.47 63.23 12.66
CA LEU A 303 -19.49 63.76 11.72
C LEU A 303 -19.97 62.67 10.72
N MET A 304 -21.25 62.81 10.38
CA MET A 304 -22.18 61.99 9.59
C MET A 304 -21.62 61.36 8.27
N ALA A 305 -21.82 60.07 7.99
CA ALA A 305 -23.02 59.31 7.57
C ALA A 305 -23.15 59.18 6.03
N HIS A 306 -23.01 57.95 5.53
CA HIS A 306 -23.75 57.30 4.44
C HIS A 306 -23.30 55.81 4.40
N SER A 307 -24.12 54.86 4.87
CA SER A 307 -24.94 53.95 4.03
C SER A 307 -24.13 52.80 3.41
N ILE A 308 -24.44 51.48 3.47
CA ILE A 308 -25.56 50.62 3.89
C ILE A 308 -24.96 49.17 3.95
N ILE A 309 -25.41 48.33 4.90
CA ILE A 309 -25.20 46.87 5.06
C ILE A 309 -23.74 46.38 5.29
N GLY A 310 -23.47 45.95 6.53
CA GLY A 310 -22.34 45.08 6.88
C GLY A 310 -21.63 45.49 8.17
N VAL A 311 -21.88 44.75 9.25
CA VAL A 311 -21.11 44.65 10.52
C VAL A 311 -20.10 45.80 10.77
N ASN A 312 -20.53 46.81 11.53
CA ASN A 312 -19.69 47.95 11.91
C ASN A 312 -18.66 47.53 12.98
N THR A 313 -17.58 46.87 12.57
CA THR A 313 -16.35 46.82 13.36
C THR A 313 -15.70 48.20 13.24
N LYS A 314 -15.56 48.92 14.35
CA LYS A 314 -14.86 50.21 14.38
C LYS A 314 -13.40 49.97 13.96
N SER A 315 -13.08 50.10 12.67
CA SER A 315 -11.73 49.92 12.17
C SER A 315 -10.89 51.12 12.57
N THR A 316 -9.81 50.88 13.31
CA THR A 316 -8.89 51.95 13.70
C THR A 316 -8.03 52.32 12.50
N GLU A 317 -8.01 53.61 12.16
CA GLU A 317 -7.16 54.12 11.08
C GLU A 317 -5.74 54.41 11.58
N PHE A 318 -4.72 54.05 10.80
CA PHE A 318 -3.33 54.33 11.13
C PHE A 318 -2.67 55.15 10.00
N PRO A 319 -2.03 56.30 10.30
CA PRO A 319 -1.44 57.17 9.30
C PRO A 319 -0.15 56.57 8.72
N LEU A 320 -0.01 56.63 7.39
CA LEU A 320 1.22 56.29 6.67
C LEU A 320 2.16 57.51 6.52
N PHE A 321 2.15 58.39 7.51
CA PHE A 321 2.97 59.60 7.56
C PHE A 321 3.26 59.96 9.01
N LEU A 322 4.33 60.72 9.25
CA LEU A 322 4.66 61.21 10.58
C LEU A 322 4.06 62.61 10.77
N GLU A 323 3.10 62.75 11.67
CA GLU A 323 2.55 64.05 12.10
C GLU A 323 2.64 64.16 13.62
N GLY A 324 3.44 65.12 14.10
CA GLY A 324 3.36 65.71 15.43
C GLY A 324 3.80 64.89 16.64
N GLN A 325 3.35 63.64 16.83
CA GLN A 325 3.59 62.93 18.10
C GLN A 325 3.56 61.39 18.08
N ASP A 326 2.95 60.71 17.09
CA ASP A 326 2.77 59.25 17.15
C ASP A 326 3.65 58.47 16.15
N ALA A 327 4.98 58.57 16.29
CA ALA A 327 5.93 57.78 15.49
C ALA A 327 5.69 56.26 15.61
N THR A 328 5.15 55.81 16.74
CA THR A 328 4.76 54.42 17.00
C THR A 328 3.57 53.98 16.14
N ARG A 329 2.56 54.84 15.99
CA ARG A 329 1.36 54.60 15.16
C ARG A 329 1.71 54.53 13.68
N ALA A 330 2.60 55.42 13.22
CA ALA A 330 3.13 55.38 11.85
C ALA A 330 4.02 54.15 11.59
N ALA A 331 4.84 53.74 12.57
CA ALA A 331 5.64 52.52 12.46
C ALA A 331 4.77 51.25 12.41
N TYR A 332 3.66 51.24 13.16
CA TYR A 332 2.67 50.17 13.07
C TYR A 332 1.94 50.16 11.72
N ALA A 333 1.54 51.33 11.19
CA ALA A 333 0.96 51.45 9.85
C ALA A 333 1.89 50.86 8.76
N LEU A 334 3.18 51.15 8.85
CA LEU A 334 4.20 50.60 7.94
C LEU A 334 4.32 49.07 8.05
N PHE A 335 4.26 48.54 9.28
CA PHE A 335 4.25 47.10 9.52
C PHE A 335 3.02 46.42 8.88
N LEU A 336 1.83 47.01 9.03
CA LEU A 336 0.60 46.50 8.41
C LEU A 336 0.70 46.51 6.88
N LEU A 337 1.21 47.60 6.29
CA LEU A 337 1.41 47.68 4.84
C LEU A 337 2.40 46.61 4.35
N ASN A 338 3.44 46.31 5.13
CA ASN A 338 4.33 45.21 4.81
C ASN A 338 3.64 43.85 4.92
N LYS A 339 2.68 43.68 5.83
CA LYS A 339 1.92 42.44 5.96
C LYS A 339 0.98 42.21 4.78
N ASP A 340 0.42 43.25 4.19
CA ASP A 340 -0.29 43.15 2.91
C ASP A 340 0.65 42.78 1.75
N LEU A 341 1.86 43.35 1.70
CA LEU A 341 2.87 42.94 0.72
C LEU A 341 3.31 41.48 0.87
N GLU A 342 3.49 41.02 2.12
CA GLU A 342 3.78 39.62 2.44
C GLU A 342 2.63 38.70 2.02
N GLN A 343 1.37 39.12 2.19
CA GLN A 343 0.21 38.39 1.68
C GLN A 343 0.26 38.26 0.15
N LEU A 344 0.56 39.34 -0.57
CA LEU A 344 0.66 39.31 -2.03
C LEU A 344 1.82 38.44 -2.52
N LEU A 345 2.97 38.46 -1.84
CA LEU A 345 4.09 37.56 -2.14
C LEU A 345 3.72 36.10 -1.89
N ASN A 346 3.08 35.79 -0.77
CA ASN A 346 2.61 34.45 -0.44
C ASN A 346 1.56 33.94 -1.44
N TYR A 347 0.69 34.83 -1.94
CA TYR A 347 -0.30 34.49 -2.98
C TYR A 347 0.37 33.99 -4.27
N ILE A 348 1.55 34.50 -4.59
CA ILE A 348 2.33 34.12 -5.77
C ILE A 348 3.32 32.98 -5.45
N GLY A 349 3.42 32.56 -4.19
CA GLY A 349 4.29 31.48 -3.74
C GLY A 349 5.72 31.90 -3.41
N ALA A 350 5.95 33.18 -3.09
CA ALA A 350 7.27 33.70 -2.73
C ALA A 350 7.33 34.16 -1.26
N GLU A 351 8.50 34.04 -0.64
CA GLU A 351 8.74 34.47 0.73
C GLU A 351 9.09 35.96 0.80
N SER A 352 8.66 36.64 1.86
CA SER A 352 9.02 38.04 2.09
C SER A 352 10.41 38.18 2.71
N LEU A 353 11.10 39.28 2.40
CA LEU A 353 12.40 39.63 2.98
C LEU A 353 12.30 40.16 4.42
N GLY A 354 11.10 40.12 5.03
CA GLY A 354 10.83 40.54 6.39
C GLY A 354 10.03 41.86 6.54
N PRO A 355 9.66 42.23 7.79
CA PRO A 355 8.66 43.26 8.11
C PRO A 355 9.09 44.72 7.86
N ARG A 356 10.39 44.98 7.67
CA ARG A 356 10.95 46.33 7.50
C ARG A 356 11.37 46.64 6.07
N HIS A 357 11.11 45.73 5.13
CA HIS A 357 11.65 45.77 3.77
C HIS A 357 10.57 46.04 2.71
N CYS A 358 9.65 46.98 2.96
CA CYS A 358 8.50 47.25 2.08
C CYS A 358 8.90 47.51 0.62
N LEU A 359 9.95 48.31 0.38
CA LEU A 359 10.45 48.60 -0.96
C LEU A 359 11.07 47.38 -1.65
N ALA A 360 11.82 46.57 -0.91
CA ALA A 360 12.44 45.37 -1.45
C ALA A 360 11.39 44.29 -1.76
N ASN A 361 10.41 44.13 -0.88
CA ASN A 361 9.27 43.24 -1.08
C ASN A 361 8.42 43.65 -2.29
N LEU A 362 8.16 44.95 -2.47
CA LEU A 362 7.45 45.46 -3.65
C LEU A 362 8.24 45.24 -4.96
N LYS A 363 9.56 45.45 -4.92
CA LYS A 363 10.45 45.19 -6.06
C LYS A 363 10.42 43.70 -6.44
N GLU A 364 10.53 42.83 -5.44
CA GLU A 364 10.52 41.39 -5.62
C GLU A 364 9.18 40.87 -6.16
N LEU A 365 8.08 41.35 -5.59
CA LEU A 365 6.72 41.04 -6.05
C LEU A 365 6.55 41.38 -7.54
N THR A 366 6.98 42.59 -7.91
CA THR A 366 6.90 43.06 -9.30
C THR A 366 7.81 42.25 -10.22
N ARG A 367 9.02 41.90 -9.77
CA ARG A 367 9.99 41.08 -10.52
C ARG A 367 9.43 39.69 -10.83
N ILE A 368 8.82 39.03 -9.84
CA ILE A 368 8.26 37.68 -10.01
C ILE A 368 7.10 37.72 -11.00
N ILE A 369 6.20 38.69 -10.88
CA ILE A 369 5.04 38.81 -11.79
C ILE A 369 5.47 39.15 -13.22
N GLN A 370 6.55 39.93 -13.37
CA GLN A 370 7.14 40.23 -14.67
C GLN A 370 7.90 39.06 -15.29
N SER A 371 8.24 38.02 -14.53
CA SER A 371 8.94 36.85 -15.06
C SER A 371 8.06 36.00 -15.99
N GLN A 372 8.70 35.23 -16.86
CA GLN A 372 8.01 34.27 -17.72
C GLN A 372 7.38 33.12 -16.92
N GLU A 373 8.00 32.76 -15.78
CA GLU A 373 7.55 31.69 -14.88
C GLU A 373 6.13 31.96 -14.36
N TYR A 374 5.78 33.23 -14.14
CA TYR A 374 4.44 33.62 -13.72
C TYR A 374 3.37 33.25 -14.75
N ILE A 375 3.65 33.37 -16.05
CA ILE A 375 2.68 33.04 -17.10
C ILE A 375 2.49 31.53 -17.24
N ASP A 376 3.55 30.75 -17.01
CA ASP A 376 3.58 29.31 -17.28
C ASP A 376 3.13 28.43 -16.11
N GLY A 377 3.17 28.96 -14.88
CA GLY A 377 2.58 28.30 -13.70
C GLY A 377 1.05 28.30 -13.68
#